data_AF-Q19303-F1
#
_entry.id   AF-Q19303-F1
#
_cell.length_a   1.000
_cell.length_b   1.000
_cell.length_c   1.000
_cell.angle_alpha   90.00
_cell.angle_beta   90.00
_cell.angle_gamma   90.00
#
_symmetry.space_group_name_H-M   'P 1'
#
loop_
_entity.id
_entity.type
_entity.pdbx_description
1 polymer ?
#
loop_
_entity_poly.entity_id
_entity_poly.type
_entity_poly.pdbx_seq_one_letter_code
_entity_poly.pdbx_strand_id
1 'polypeptide(L)'
;MWRVLLSRSSILAQARGLATKRNAPEPKFTQSAAFQGRGSRGMPQFKPDYYSSDAYANKKVLSAIGSLIAIVIYFGWLREPSDLDEIWSAPPHILTSNLERKMLREQIKQAQEKGMDTALLRAQLEYVDVKEEALRIQFEQKTNQLARRNQQS
;
A
#
# COMPACT_ATOMS: atom_id res chain seq x y z
N MET A 1 38.97 -9.76 8.64
CA MET A 1 38.52 -8.37 8.40
C MET A 1 39.42 -7.79 7.31
N TRP A 2 38.83 -7.06 6.35
CA TRP A 2 39.42 -6.46 5.12
C TRP A 2 39.39 -7.35 3.88
N ARG A 3 38.92 -6.92 2.72
CA ARG A 3 37.99 -5.85 2.34
C ARG A 3 37.58 -6.20 0.90
N VAL A 4 36.27 -6.21 0.67
CA VAL A 4 35.66 -6.34 -0.66
C VAL A 4 36.16 -5.20 -1.54
N LEU A 5 36.79 -5.54 -2.67
CA LEU A 5 37.23 -4.58 -3.68
C LEU A 5 36.81 -5.08 -5.07
N LEU A 6 35.52 -5.37 -5.25
CA LEU A 6 34.96 -5.49 -6.60
C LEU A 6 34.47 -4.10 -7.05
N SER A 7 35.41 -3.38 -7.66
CA SER A 7 35.13 -2.27 -8.57
C SER A 7 34.28 -2.80 -9.74
N ARG A 8 32.96 -2.62 -9.65
CA ARG A 8 32.02 -2.79 -10.76
C ARG A 8 31.26 -1.47 -10.93
N SER A 9 31.95 -0.44 -11.39
CA SER A 9 31.37 0.86 -11.71
C SER A 9 31.74 1.26 -13.14
N SER A 10 31.25 0.52 -14.14
CA SER A 10 31.46 0.91 -15.55
C SER A 10 30.55 0.16 -16.53
N ILE A 11 29.30 -0.15 -16.20
CA ILE A 11 28.31 -0.54 -17.21
C ILE A 11 26.94 0.01 -16.83
N LEU A 12 26.68 1.27 -17.19
CA LEU A 12 25.43 1.72 -17.79
C LEU A 12 25.60 3.17 -18.21
N ALA A 13 26.47 3.27 -19.22
CA ALA A 13 26.49 4.36 -20.15
C ALA A 13 25.06 4.66 -20.63
N GLN A 14 24.69 5.93 -20.54
CA GLN A 14 23.93 6.61 -21.58
C GLN A 14 22.47 6.18 -21.78
N ALA A 15 21.63 6.41 -20.76
CA ALA A 15 20.24 6.79 -21.00
C ALA A 15 20.12 8.29 -21.34
N ARG A 16 20.98 8.81 -22.22
CA ARG A 16 20.83 10.12 -22.86
C ARG A 16 20.13 9.90 -24.20
N GLY A 17 18.82 9.69 -24.18
CA GLY A 17 18.17 9.27 -25.42
C GLY A 17 16.66 9.39 -25.56
N LEU A 18 15.91 9.99 -24.63
CA LEU A 18 14.47 10.22 -24.84
C LEU A 18 13.96 11.53 -24.20
N ALA A 19 14.75 12.60 -24.28
CA ALA A 19 14.20 13.95 -24.13
C ALA A 19 13.41 14.26 -25.40
N THR A 20 12.18 13.75 -25.48
CA THR A 20 11.21 14.17 -26.49
C THR A 20 11.01 15.67 -26.31
N LYS A 21 11.62 16.44 -27.21
CA LYS A 21 11.50 17.89 -27.33
C LYS A 21 10.07 18.19 -27.79
N ARG A 22 9.09 17.97 -26.92
CA ARG A 22 7.68 18.20 -27.21
C ARG A 22 7.45 19.71 -27.12
N ASN A 23 7.33 20.32 -28.31
CA ASN A 23 6.72 21.62 -28.61
C ASN A 23 6.33 22.45 -27.38
N ALA A 24 7.27 23.21 -26.83
CA ALA A 24 6.91 24.31 -25.95
C ALA A 24 6.18 25.33 -26.84
N PRO A 25 4.92 25.71 -26.54
CA PRO A 25 4.22 26.70 -27.34
C PRO A 25 5.01 28.01 -27.32
N GLU A 26 5.23 28.60 -28.50
CA GLU A 26 5.91 29.88 -28.64
C GLU A 26 5.22 30.93 -27.76
N PRO A 27 5.97 31.74 -27.00
CA PRO A 27 5.39 32.74 -26.12
C PRO A 27 4.62 33.77 -26.97
N LYS A 28 3.28 33.74 -26.89
CA LYS A 28 2.42 34.70 -27.58
C LYS A 28 2.60 36.09 -26.97
N PHE A 29 2.68 37.11 -27.83
CA PHE A 29 2.80 38.51 -27.44
C PHE A 29 1.74 38.96 -26.41
N THR A 30 0.53 38.38 -26.46
CA THR A 30 -0.56 38.67 -25.49
C THR A 30 -0.26 38.27 -24.05
N GLN A 31 0.78 37.46 -23.82
CA GLN A 31 1.26 37.07 -22.49
C GLN A 31 2.40 37.96 -21.98
N SER A 32 2.96 38.82 -22.83
CA SER A 32 4.03 39.73 -22.44
C SER A 32 3.52 40.80 -21.46
N ALA A 33 4.35 41.21 -20.52
CA ALA A 33 4.03 42.23 -19.51
C ALA A 33 3.61 43.59 -20.13
N ALA A 34 3.97 43.83 -21.39
CA ALA A 34 3.58 45.01 -22.14
C ALA A 34 2.11 44.98 -22.58
N PHE A 35 1.56 43.82 -22.91
CA PHE A 35 0.17 43.68 -23.35
C PHE A 35 -0.82 43.58 -22.18
N GLN A 36 -0.41 42.92 -21.09
CA GLN A 36 -1.21 42.89 -19.86
C GLN A 36 -1.05 44.22 -19.14
N GLY A 37 -1.81 45.21 -19.60
CA GLY A 37 -1.84 46.56 -19.05
C GLY A 37 -1.90 46.56 -17.52
N ARG A 38 -1.39 47.65 -16.94
CA ARG A 38 -1.18 47.95 -15.51
C ARG A 38 -2.32 47.54 -14.54
N GLY A 39 -3.53 47.25 -15.05
CA GLY A 39 -4.70 46.80 -14.29
C GLY A 39 -4.75 45.31 -13.92
N SER A 40 -3.99 44.41 -14.57
CA SER A 40 -4.01 42.97 -14.23
C SER A 40 -2.89 42.55 -13.25
N ARG A 41 -2.37 43.51 -12.47
CA ARG A 41 -1.29 43.35 -11.48
C ARG A 41 -1.62 42.46 -10.27
N GLY A 42 -2.83 41.90 -10.18
CA GLY A 42 -3.30 41.18 -8.99
C GLY A 42 -3.61 39.70 -9.19
N MET A 43 -3.76 39.21 -10.42
CA MET A 43 -4.06 37.80 -10.64
C MET A 43 -2.75 37.04 -10.90
N PRO A 44 -2.36 36.08 -10.05
CA PRO A 44 -1.19 35.26 -10.36
C PRO A 44 -1.44 34.59 -11.70
N GLN A 45 -0.60 34.89 -12.69
CA GLN A 45 -0.58 34.12 -13.92
C GLN A 45 -0.30 32.68 -13.51
N PHE A 46 -1.29 31.80 -13.65
CA PHE A 46 -1.13 30.38 -13.45
C PHE A 46 -0.05 29.91 -14.42
N LYS A 47 1.17 29.74 -13.91
CA LYS A 47 2.25 29.08 -14.64
C LYS A 47 1.86 27.60 -14.64
N PRO A 48 1.60 26.98 -15.80
CA PRO A 48 1.36 25.55 -15.82
C PRO A 48 2.65 24.87 -15.38
N ASP A 49 2.71 24.45 -14.13
CA ASP A 49 3.82 23.67 -13.61
C ASP A 49 3.81 22.31 -14.34
N TYR A 50 4.99 21.72 -14.57
CA TYR A 50 5.08 20.40 -15.21
C TYR A 50 4.16 19.37 -14.53
N TYR A 51 4.05 19.45 -13.21
CA TYR A 51 3.19 18.62 -12.37
C TYR A 51 1.68 18.84 -12.57
N SER A 52 1.24 19.99 -13.10
CA SER A 52 -0.17 20.26 -13.40
C SER A 52 -0.55 19.96 -14.85
N SER A 53 0.39 19.48 -15.68
CA SER A 53 0.11 19.14 -17.08
C SER A 53 -0.56 17.78 -17.22
N ASP A 54 -1.47 17.64 -18.20
CA ASP A 54 -2.13 16.36 -18.54
C ASP A 54 -1.11 15.24 -18.85
N ALA A 55 0.04 15.61 -19.42
CA ALA A 55 1.13 14.68 -19.72
C ALA A 55 1.74 14.07 -18.44
N TYR A 56 1.88 14.86 -17.37
CA TYR A 56 2.36 14.35 -16.08
C TYR A 56 1.29 13.47 -15.41
N ALA A 57 0.02 13.90 -15.43
CA ALA A 57 -1.09 13.12 -14.90
C ALA A 57 -1.15 11.72 -15.55
N ASN A 58 -1.07 11.64 -16.88
CA ASN A 58 -1.07 10.36 -17.60
C ASN A 58 0.13 9.48 -17.25
N LYS A 59 1.33 10.04 -17.10
CA LYS A 59 2.51 9.29 -16.65
C LYS A 59 2.35 8.76 -15.22
N LYS A 60 1.77 9.55 -14.32
CA LYS A 60 1.49 9.14 -12.94
C LYS A 60 0.50 7.96 -12.90
N VAL A 61 -0.57 8.05 -13.69
CA VAL A 61 -1.56 6.96 -13.82
C VAL A 61 -0.91 5.71 -14.41
N LEU A 62 -0.13 5.82 -15.49
CA LEU A 62 0.55 4.68 -16.10
C LEU A 62 1.56 4.05 -15.14
N SER A 63 2.31 4.85 -14.38
CA SER A 63 3.21 4.35 -13.33
C SER A 63 2.46 3.65 -12.21
N ALA A 64 1.32 4.18 -11.78
CA ALA A 64 0.48 3.56 -10.75
C ALA A 64 -0.10 2.22 -11.23
N ILE A 65 -0.64 2.19 -12.45
CA ILE A 65 -1.14 0.96 -13.09
C ILE A 65 -0.01 -0.06 -13.24
N GLY A 66 1.17 0.36 -13.72
CA GLY A 66 2.34 -0.51 -13.85
C GLY A 66 2.77 -1.11 -12.52
N SER A 67 2.73 -0.34 -11.43
CA SER A 67 3.03 -0.83 -10.08
C SER A 67 1.99 -1.85 -9.58
N LEU A 68 0.70 -1.62 -9.86
CA LEU A 68 -0.36 -2.58 -9.53
C LEU A 68 -0.24 -3.87 -10.34
N ILE A 69 0.05 -3.77 -11.64
CA ILE A 69 0.27 -4.93 -12.51
C ILE A 69 1.47 -5.75 -12.00
N ALA A 70 2.56 -5.11 -11.59
CA ALA A 70 3.71 -5.80 -11.03
C ALA A 70 3.35 -6.59 -9.77
N ILE A 71 2.49 -6.04 -8.89
CA ILE A 71 1.98 -6.75 -7.70
C ILE A 71 1.12 -7.95 -8.12
N VAL A 72 0.21 -7.78 -9.09
CA VAL A 72 -0.65 -8.87 -9.58
C VAL A 72 0.17 -9.99 -10.23
N ILE A 73 1.18 -9.66 -11.04
CA ILE A 73 2.07 -10.65 -11.65
C ILE A 73 2.90 -11.35 -10.57
N TYR A 74 3.41 -10.61 -9.58
CA TYR A 74 4.17 -11.19 -8.49
C TYR A 74 3.33 -12.20 -7.69
N PHE A 75 2.11 -11.84 -7.28
CA PHE A 75 1.25 -12.74 -6.51
C PHE A 75 0.57 -13.83 -7.33
N GLY A 76 0.30 -13.59 -8.61
CA GLY A 76 -0.43 -14.53 -9.46
C GLY A 76 0.45 -15.52 -10.22
N TRP A 77 1.70 -15.15 -10.54
CA TRP A 77 2.56 -15.97 -11.40
C TRP A 77 3.89 -16.36 -10.76
N LEU A 78 4.53 -15.43 -10.02
CA LEU A 78 5.85 -15.69 -9.44
C LEU A 78 5.77 -16.27 -8.02
N ARG A 79 4.70 -15.97 -7.30
CA ARG A 79 4.42 -16.46 -5.95
C ARG A 79 3.37 -17.54 -6.03
N GLU A 80 3.56 -18.59 -5.23
CA GLU A 80 2.75 -19.80 -5.25
C GLU A 80 1.25 -19.45 -5.23
N PRO A 81 0.42 -19.99 -6.15
CA PRO A 81 -1.01 -19.68 -6.19
C PRO A 81 -1.75 -20.09 -4.92
N SER A 82 -1.13 -20.95 -4.10
CA SER A 82 -1.62 -21.39 -2.79
C SER A 82 -1.71 -20.26 -1.77
N ASP A 83 -0.83 -19.25 -1.81
CA ASP A 83 -0.82 -18.17 -0.81
C ASP A 83 -2.13 -17.36 -0.86
N LEU A 84 -2.66 -17.09 -2.06
CA LEU A 84 -3.90 -16.35 -2.20
C LEU A 84 -5.10 -17.17 -1.74
N ASP A 85 -5.17 -18.45 -2.15
CA ASP A 85 -6.24 -19.31 -1.67
C ASP A 85 -6.18 -19.45 -0.15
N GLU A 86 -5.00 -19.53 0.46
CA GLU A 86 -4.84 -19.48 1.91
C GLU A 86 -5.32 -18.14 2.50
N ILE A 87 -5.07 -16.99 1.89
CA ILE A 87 -5.56 -15.70 2.39
C ILE A 87 -7.09 -15.57 2.29
N TRP A 88 -7.69 -16.06 1.20
CA TRP A 88 -9.14 -15.98 0.98
C TRP A 88 -9.93 -17.09 1.69
N SER A 89 -9.34 -18.27 1.85
CA SER A 89 -9.92 -19.42 2.57
C SER A 89 -9.56 -19.41 4.06
N ALA A 90 -8.52 -18.69 4.46
CA ALA A 90 -8.17 -18.51 5.87
C ALA A 90 -9.41 -17.98 6.58
N PRO A 91 -9.92 -18.74 7.55
CA PRO A 91 -11.05 -18.29 8.32
C PRO A 91 -10.71 -16.92 8.94
N PRO A 92 -11.53 -15.87 8.75
CA PRO A 92 -11.20 -14.51 9.16
C PRO A 92 -10.85 -14.44 10.65
N HIS A 93 -11.36 -15.36 11.47
CA HIS A 93 -11.11 -15.45 12.89
C HIS A 93 -9.69 -15.88 13.28
N ILE A 94 -8.94 -16.62 12.45
CA ILE A 94 -7.59 -17.08 12.84
C ILE A 94 -6.60 -15.92 12.70
N LEU A 95 -6.73 -15.12 11.64
CA LEU A 95 -5.81 -14.01 11.38
C LEU A 95 -6.13 -12.80 12.25
N THR A 96 -7.41 -12.40 12.35
CA THR A 96 -7.75 -11.17 13.08
C THR A 96 -7.51 -11.29 14.58
N SER A 97 -7.89 -12.40 15.20
CA SER A 97 -7.76 -12.59 16.65
C SER A 97 -6.30 -12.66 17.11
N ASN A 98 -5.45 -13.41 16.40
CA ASN A 98 -4.02 -13.46 16.69
C ASN A 98 -3.34 -12.10 16.49
N LEU A 99 -3.76 -11.32 15.50
CA LEU A 99 -3.28 -9.95 15.29
C LEU A 99 -3.77 -9.01 16.39
N GLU A 100 -5.05 -9.07 16.76
CA GLU A 100 -5.63 -8.32 17.89
C GLU A 100 -4.88 -8.63 19.18
N ARG A 101 -4.63 -9.89 19.49
CA ARG A 101 -3.86 -10.32 20.67
C ARG A 101 -2.43 -9.78 20.64
N LYS A 102 -1.72 -9.87 19.51
CA LYS A 102 -0.35 -9.34 19.38
C LYS A 102 -0.33 -7.82 19.56
N MET A 103 -1.25 -7.12 18.91
CA MET A 103 -1.41 -5.67 19.02
C MET A 103 -1.70 -5.25 20.46
N LEU A 104 -2.65 -5.91 21.13
CA LEU A 104 -2.99 -5.62 22.53
C LEU A 104 -1.81 -5.89 23.47
N ARG A 105 -1.06 -6.98 23.28
CA ARG A 105 0.16 -7.26 24.06
C ARG A 105 1.21 -6.16 23.88
N GLU A 106 1.39 -5.69 22.65
CA GLU A 106 2.34 -4.62 22.35
C GLU A 106 1.88 -3.28 22.94
N GLN A 107 0.59 -2.97 22.89
CA GLN A 107 0.01 -1.80 23.55
C GLN A 107 0.13 -1.87 25.08
N ILE A 108 -0.11 -3.03 25.68
CA ILE A 108 0.08 -3.26 27.13
C ILE A 108 1.53 -3.03 27.51
N LYS A 109 2.47 -3.55 26.72
CA LYS A 109 3.91 -3.35 26.95
C LYS A 109 4.28 -1.87 26.86
N GLN A 110 3.86 -1.17 25.81
CA GLN A 110 4.09 0.27 25.66
C GLN A 110 3.42 1.10 26.75
N ALA A 111 2.23 0.70 27.20
CA ALA A 111 1.52 1.38 28.29
C ALA A 111 2.21 1.15 29.64
N GLN A 112 2.72 -0.06 29.89
CA GLN A 112 3.54 -0.38 31.08
C GLN A 112 4.84 0.40 31.09
N GLU A 113 5.54 0.49 29.95
CA GLU A 113 6.75 1.31 29.80
C GLU A 113 6.48 2.80 30.05
N LYS A 114 5.29 3.29 29.68
CA LYS A 114 4.84 4.66 29.94
C LYS A 114 4.24 4.88 31.33
N GLY A 115 4.11 3.85 32.15
CA GLY A 115 3.47 3.93 33.48
C GLY A 115 1.97 4.21 33.45
N MET A 116 1.29 3.93 32.34
CA MET A 116 -0.17 4.09 32.21
C MET A 116 -0.91 2.86 32.75
N ASP A 117 -2.16 3.06 33.17
CA ASP A 117 -3.01 1.96 33.60
C ASP A 117 -3.30 1.00 32.43
N THR A 118 -3.14 -0.29 32.68
CA THR A 118 -3.32 -1.36 31.69
C THR A 118 -4.52 -2.24 31.95
N ALA A 119 -5.33 -1.94 32.99
CA ALA A 119 -6.51 -2.73 33.34
C ALA A 119 -7.46 -2.91 32.15
N LEU A 120 -7.76 -1.83 31.42
CA LEU A 120 -8.65 -1.86 30.25
C LEU A 120 -8.08 -2.70 29.10
N LEU A 121 -6.79 -2.60 28.82
CA LEU A 121 -6.14 -3.38 27.76
C LEU A 121 -6.05 -4.87 28.10
N ARG A 122 -5.82 -5.21 29.37
CA ARG A 122 -5.83 -6.60 29.86
C ARG A 122 -7.23 -7.21 29.73
N ALA A 123 -8.28 -6.48 30.13
CA ALA A 123 -9.65 -6.93 29.97
C ALA A 123 -10.02 -7.14 28.49
N GLN A 124 -9.53 -6.28 27.59
CA GLN A 124 -9.70 -6.50 26.14
C GLN A 124 -8.99 -7.76 25.64
N LEU A 125 -7.80 -8.06 26.17
CA LEU A 125 -7.07 -9.28 25.81
C LEU A 125 -7.83 -10.54 26.26
N GLU A 126 -8.35 -10.56 27.50
CA GLU A 126 -9.17 -11.66 28.01
C GLU A 126 -10.47 -11.84 27.21
N TYR A 127 -11.10 -10.74 26.80
CA TYR A 127 -12.31 -10.79 25.96
C TYR A 127 -12.03 -11.40 24.58
N VAL A 128 -10.90 -11.08 23.96
CA VAL A 128 -10.48 -11.66 22.67
C VAL A 128 -10.25 -13.17 22.83
N ASP A 129 -9.65 -13.61 23.93
CA ASP A 129 -9.41 -15.04 24.20
C ASP A 129 -10.72 -15.83 24.32
N VAL A 130 -11.72 -15.33 25.07
CA VAL A 130 -13.05 -15.97 25.19
C VAL A 130 -13.77 -16.03 23.84
N LYS A 131 -13.64 -14.96 23.03
CA LYS A 131 -14.24 -14.89 21.70
C LYS A 131 -13.62 -15.92 20.75
N GLU A 132 -12.31 -16.17 20.83
CA GLU A 132 -11.62 -17.22 20.07
C GLU A 132 -12.16 -18.62 20.42
N GLU A 133 -12.30 -18.92 21.72
CA GLU A 133 -12.80 -20.22 22.18
C GLU A 133 -14.24 -20.46 21.71
N ALA A 134 -15.11 -19.48 21.86
CA ALA A 134 -16.50 -19.57 21.41
C ALA A 134 -16.60 -19.77 19.89
N LEU A 135 -15.78 -19.06 19.11
CA LEU A 135 -15.76 -19.20 17.66
C LEU A 135 -15.21 -20.57 17.25
N ARG A 136 -14.14 -21.04 17.88
CA ARG A 136 -13.57 -22.37 17.59
C ARG A 136 -14.61 -23.47 17.75
N ILE A 137 -15.39 -23.42 18.83
CA ILE A 137 -16.50 -24.37 19.06
C ILE A 137 -17.55 -24.27 17.94
N GLN A 138 -17.95 -23.05 17.54
CA GLN A 138 -18.91 -22.87 16.44
C GLN A 138 -18.38 -23.40 15.10
N PHE A 139 -17.10 -23.22 14.82
CA PHE A 139 -16.47 -23.74 13.60
C PHE A 139 -16.39 -25.26 13.62
N GLU A 140 -15.94 -25.86 14.72
CA GLU A 140 -15.91 -27.32 14.88
C GLU A 140 -17.32 -27.94 14.73
N GLN A 141 -18.36 -27.27 15.25
CA GLN A 141 -19.74 -27.70 15.05
C GLN A 141 -20.17 -27.59 13.58
N LYS A 142 -19.86 -26.48 12.91
CA LYS A 142 -20.23 -26.25 11.51
C LYS A 142 -19.51 -27.20 10.56
N THR A 143 -18.22 -27.46 10.77
CA THR A 143 -17.44 -28.43 9.97
C THR A 143 -17.96 -29.84 10.18
N ASN A 144 -18.25 -30.25 11.42
CA ASN A 144 -18.85 -31.55 11.71
C ASN A 144 -20.24 -31.71 11.07
N GLN A 145 -21.07 -30.66 11.06
CA GLN A 145 -22.37 -30.67 10.38
C GLN A 145 -22.24 -30.79 8.86
N LEU A 146 -21.29 -30.07 8.25
CA LEU A 146 -21.01 -30.16 6.82
C LEU A 146 -20.51 -31.55 6.43
N ALA A 147 -19.60 -32.14 7.21
CA ALA A 147 -19.10 -33.50 6.99
C ALA A 147 -20.24 -34.54 7.04
N ARG A 148 -21.15 -34.41 8.01
CA ARG A 148 -22.34 -35.29 8.10
C ARG A 148 -23.29 -35.12 6.91
N ARG A 149 -23.52 -33.88 6.45
CA ARG A 149 -24.37 -33.60 5.29
C ARG A 149 -23.79 -34.22 4.00
N ASN A 150 -22.48 -34.12 3.81
CA ASN A 150 -21.79 -34.67 2.65
C ASN A 150 -21.76 -36.21 2.63
N GLN A 151 -21.91 -36.87 3.78
CA GLN A 151 -22.04 -38.33 3.85
C GLN A 151 -23.46 -38.82 3.52
N GLN A 152 -24.46 -37.94 3.57
CA GLN A 152 -25.87 -38.26 3.30
C GLN A 152 -26.31 -37.94 1.86
N SER A 153 -25.47 -37.23 1.10
CA SER A 153 -25.69 -36.94 -0.33
C SER A 153 -24.90 -37.91 -1.20
#